data_AF-A0A2N6TLR2-F1
#
_entry.id   AF-A0A2N6TLR2-F1
#
_cell.length_a   1.000
_cell.length_b   1.000
_cell.length_c   1.000
_cell.angle_alpha   90.00
_cell.angle_beta   90.00
_cell.angle_gamma   90.00
#
_symmetry.space_group_name_H-M   'P 1'
#
loop_
_entity.id
_entity.type
_entity.pdbx_description
1 polymer ?
#
loop_
_entity_poly.entity_id
_entity_poly.type
_entity_poly.pdbx_seq_one_letter_code
_entity_poly.pdbx_strand_id
1 'polypeptide(L)'
;MKKIILIFTIFLLVISCGKKEPDYPIYTKDEKKLMYKEAKDNENQEKLKEIDDLMAKLEIEAKKGDNTALIELGEWEDVKLFYIAPPKKYKKPDLLNGMKW
;
A
#
# COMPACT_ATOMS: atom_id res chain seq x y z
N MET A 1 -11.20 6.56 30.20
CA MET A 1 -10.99 7.35 28.97
C MET A 1 -11.15 6.40 27.79
N LYS A 2 -12.28 6.49 27.10
CA LYS A 2 -12.85 5.46 26.20
C LYS A 2 -13.26 6.13 24.88
N LYS A 3 -12.39 6.36 23.89
CA LYS A 3 -12.82 6.95 22.59
C LYS A 3 -11.92 6.62 21.37
N ILE A 4 -11.33 5.42 21.26
CA ILE A 4 -10.56 5.04 20.04
C ILE A 4 -11.07 3.77 19.33
N ILE A 5 -12.03 3.04 19.91
CA ILE A 5 -12.45 1.73 19.36
C ILE A 5 -13.55 1.84 18.27
N LEU A 6 -14.10 3.03 18.01
CA LEU A 6 -15.36 3.14 17.25
C LEU A 6 -15.24 3.37 15.73
N ILE A 7 -14.03 3.50 15.18
CA ILE A 7 -13.86 3.79 13.74
C ILE A 7 -13.82 2.50 12.88
N PHE A 8 -13.50 1.33 13.47
CA PHE A 8 -13.48 0.07 12.72
C PHE A 8 -14.86 -0.53 12.42
N THR A 9 -15.91 -0.15 13.17
CA THR A 9 -17.25 -0.72 12.99
C THR A 9 -18.04 -0.16 11.81
N ILE A 10 -17.60 0.94 11.18
CA ILE A 10 -18.32 1.56 10.05
C ILE A 10 -17.97 0.90 8.71
N PHE A 11 -16.84 0.18 8.62
CA PHE A 11 -16.48 -0.57 7.40
C PHE A 11 -17.34 -1.82 7.15
N LEU A 12 -18.15 -2.26 8.11
CA LEU A 12 -18.97 -3.48 8.02
C LEU A 12 -20.36 -3.28 7.39
N LEU A 13 -20.73 -2.07 6.96
CA LEU A 13 -22.12 -1.76 6.60
C LEU A 13 -22.39 -1.57 5.09
N VAL A 14 -21.46 -1.91 4.19
CA VAL A 14 -21.63 -1.64 2.75
C VAL A 14 -21.45 -2.88 1.86
N ILE A 15 -21.93 -4.07 2.25
CA ILE A 15 -22.08 -5.19 1.28
C ILE A 15 -23.37 -6.00 1.57
N SER A 16 -24.54 -5.35 1.50
CA SER A 16 -25.80 -6.08 1.28
C SER A 16 -26.05 -6.27 -0.22
N CYS A 17 -25.20 -7.03 -0.89
CA CYS A 17 -25.45 -7.58 -2.21
C CYS A 17 -24.75 -8.93 -2.25
N GLY A 18 -25.48 -10.02 -2.53
CA GLY A 18 -25.08 -11.43 -2.33
C GLY A 18 -23.86 -11.95 -3.12
N LYS A 19 -22.88 -11.11 -3.42
CA LYS A 19 -21.53 -11.50 -3.79
C LYS A 19 -20.77 -11.83 -2.51
N LYS A 20 -20.14 -13.00 -2.50
CA LYS A 20 -19.20 -13.41 -1.46
C LYS A 20 -18.19 -12.26 -1.27
N GLU A 21 -18.01 -11.80 -0.03
CA GLU A 21 -16.99 -10.78 0.24
C GLU A 21 -15.63 -11.32 -0.21
N PRO A 22 -14.80 -10.50 -0.88
CA PRO A 22 -13.48 -10.91 -1.29
C PRO A 22 -12.64 -11.29 -0.05
N ASP A 23 -11.85 -12.35 -0.15
CA ASP A 23 -10.93 -12.82 0.92
C ASP A 23 -9.65 -11.96 1.00
N TYR A 24 -9.74 -10.72 0.53
CA TYR A 24 -8.67 -9.74 0.50
C TYR A 24 -9.26 -8.35 0.79
N PRO A 25 -8.50 -7.48 1.49
CA PRO A 25 -8.94 -6.12 1.75
C PRO A 25 -9.01 -5.31 0.45
N ILE A 26 -10.01 -4.42 0.38
CA ILE A 26 -10.12 -3.40 -0.66
C ILE A 26 -9.90 -2.05 0.01
N TYR A 27 -9.00 -1.25 -0.55
CA TYR A 27 -8.69 0.09 -0.05
C TYR A 27 -9.14 1.15 -1.02
N THR A 28 -9.44 2.34 -0.54
CA THR A 28 -9.59 3.50 -1.43
C THR A 28 -8.24 3.90 -2.03
N LYS A 29 -8.26 4.58 -3.17
CA LYS A 29 -7.04 5.07 -3.86
C LYS A 29 -6.13 5.91 -2.95
N ASP A 30 -6.71 6.72 -2.07
CA ASP A 30 -5.94 7.59 -1.17
C ASP A 30 -5.32 6.80 -0.01
N GLU A 31 -6.01 5.77 0.50
CA GLU A 31 -5.45 4.84 1.49
C GLU A 31 -4.26 4.08 0.91
N LYS A 32 -4.40 3.52 -0.31
CA LYS A 32 -3.30 2.84 -1.01
C LYS A 32 -2.05 3.72 -1.12
N LYS A 33 -2.24 4.96 -1.59
CA LYS A 33 -1.15 5.95 -1.71
C LYS A 33 -0.50 6.24 -0.37
N LEU A 34 -1.30 6.47 0.68
CA LEU A 34 -0.80 6.79 2.00
C LEU A 34 0.01 5.63 2.59
N MET A 35 -0.50 4.40 2.50
CA MET A 35 0.17 3.19 2.98
C MET A 35 1.51 2.97 2.26
N TYR A 36 1.50 3.02 0.92
CA TYR A 36 2.72 2.82 0.14
C TYR A 36 3.75 3.92 0.38
N LYS A 37 3.31 5.19 0.45
CA LYS A 37 4.16 6.33 0.77
C LYS A 37 4.79 6.18 2.15
N GLU A 38 4.00 5.86 3.18
CA GLU A 38 4.51 5.66 4.53
C GLU A 38 5.54 4.53 4.58
N ALA A 39 5.27 3.41 3.89
CA ALA A 39 6.19 2.28 3.83
C ALA A 39 7.52 2.66 3.12
N LYS A 40 7.45 3.37 2.00
CA LYS A 40 8.65 3.81 1.25
C LYS A 40 9.43 4.92 1.95
N ASP A 41 8.77 5.94 2.46
CA ASP A 41 9.41 7.08 3.13
C ASP A 41 10.17 6.65 4.40
N ASN A 42 9.69 5.61 5.09
CA ASN A 42 10.31 5.06 6.29
C ASN A 42 11.20 3.83 6.02
N GLU A 43 11.41 3.48 4.74
CA GLU A 43 12.15 2.27 4.32
C GLU A 43 11.67 0.98 5.03
N ASN A 44 10.39 0.93 5.40
CA ASN A 44 9.81 -0.16 6.18
C ASN A 44 9.59 -1.40 5.29
N GLN A 45 10.55 -2.32 5.31
CA GLN A 45 10.53 -3.53 4.48
C GLN A 45 9.38 -4.48 4.83
N GLU A 46 8.93 -4.52 6.08
CA GLU A 46 7.82 -5.38 6.50
C GLU A 46 6.51 -4.93 5.85
N LYS A 47 6.18 -3.63 5.94
CA LYS A 47 4.99 -3.08 5.28
C LYS A 47 5.05 -3.21 3.75
N LEU A 48 6.22 -3.02 3.16
CA LEU A 48 6.39 -3.23 1.71
C LEU A 48 6.14 -4.69 1.32
N LYS A 49 6.63 -5.64 2.12
CA LYS A 49 6.37 -7.07 1.91
C LYS A 49 4.89 -7.41 2.06
N GLU A 50 4.19 -6.85 3.05
CA GLU A 50 2.74 -7.06 3.21
C GLU A 50 1.95 -6.58 1.98
N ILE A 51 2.33 -5.44 1.39
CA ILE A 51 1.71 -4.93 0.17
C ILE A 51 2.02 -5.85 -1.02
N ASP A 52 3.27 -6.28 -1.19
CA ASP A 52 3.64 -7.20 -2.27
C ASP A 52 2.94 -8.58 -2.12
N ASP A 53 2.82 -9.10 -0.89
CA ASP A 53 2.11 -10.35 -0.59
C ASP A 53 0.60 -10.22 -0.89
N LEU A 54 -0.01 -9.06 -0.59
CA LEU A 54 -1.39 -8.75 -0.97
C LEU A 54 -1.56 -8.74 -2.50
N MET A 55 -0.68 -8.02 -3.22
CA MET A 55 -0.71 -7.98 -4.69
C MET A 55 -0.58 -9.38 -5.31
N ALA A 56 0.28 -10.24 -4.75
CA ALA A 56 0.40 -11.62 -5.20
C ALA A 56 -0.90 -12.43 -5.02
N LYS A 57 -1.62 -12.25 -3.91
CA LYS A 57 -2.94 -12.86 -3.71
C LYS A 57 -3.97 -12.35 -4.71
N LEU A 58 -4.01 -11.03 -4.93
CA LEU A 58 -4.90 -10.40 -5.92
C LEU A 58 -4.64 -10.94 -7.33
N GLU A 59 -3.37 -11.13 -7.71
CA GLU A 59 -3.01 -11.72 -9.00
C GLU A 59 -3.52 -13.16 -9.14
N ILE A 60 -3.43 -13.97 -8.08
CA ILE A 60 -3.96 -15.34 -8.07
C ILE A 60 -5.49 -15.34 -8.24
N GLU A 61 -6.21 -14.50 -7.52
CA GLU A 61 -7.67 -14.40 -7.64
C GLU A 61 -8.11 -13.83 -9.00
N ALA A 62 -7.39 -12.83 -9.51
CA ALA A 62 -7.62 -12.29 -10.86
C ALA A 62 -7.46 -13.37 -11.94
N LYS A 63 -6.43 -14.23 -11.83
CA LYS A 63 -6.23 -15.38 -12.73
C LYS A 63 -7.36 -16.42 -12.65
N LYS A 64 -8.09 -16.50 -11.52
CA LYS A 64 -9.29 -17.34 -11.37
C LYS A 64 -10.55 -16.69 -11.97
N GLY A 65 -10.44 -15.47 -12.51
CA GLY A 65 -11.54 -14.73 -13.10
C GLY A 65 -12.22 -13.73 -12.17
N ASP A 66 -11.63 -13.41 -11.01
CA ASP A 66 -12.13 -12.34 -10.15
C ASP A 66 -11.76 -10.96 -10.71
N ASN A 67 -12.71 -10.33 -11.40
CA ASN A 67 -12.54 -8.99 -11.95
C ASN A 67 -12.31 -7.92 -10.87
N THR A 68 -12.81 -8.13 -9.63
CA THR A 68 -12.59 -7.19 -8.53
C THR A 68 -11.12 -7.23 -8.11
N ALA A 69 -10.54 -8.42 -8.02
CA ALA A 69 -9.12 -8.60 -7.72
C ALA A 69 -8.24 -7.99 -8.81
N LEU A 70 -8.63 -8.11 -10.08
CA LEU A 70 -7.92 -7.51 -11.21
C LEU A 70 -7.90 -5.97 -11.12
N ILE A 71 -9.04 -5.35 -10.81
CA ILE A 71 -9.12 -3.89 -10.65
C ILE A 71 -8.28 -3.44 -9.45
N GLU A 72 -8.43 -4.11 -8.31
CA GLU A 72 -7.67 -3.78 -7.10
C GLU A 72 -6.16 -3.92 -7.30
N LEU A 73 -5.71 -4.98 -8.00
CA LEU A 73 -4.30 -5.17 -8.37
C LEU A 73 -3.79 -4.00 -9.21
N GLY A 74 -4.54 -3.62 -10.26
CA GLY A 74 -4.17 -2.51 -11.14
C GLY A 74 -4.05 -1.18 -10.39
N GLU A 75 -4.93 -0.92 -9.42
CA GLU A 75 -4.83 0.28 -8.58
C GLU A 75 -3.59 0.29 -7.67
N TRP A 76 -3.18 -0.88 -7.15
CA TRP A 76 -1.93 -1.00 -6.40
C TRP A 76 -0.69 -0.84 -7.28
N GLU A 77 -0.71 -1.39 -8.51
CA GLU A 77 0.35 -1.21 -9.50
C GLU A 77 0.52 0.27 -9.88
N ASP A 78 -0.59 0.99 -10.11
CA ASP A 78 -0.58 2.43 -10.36
C ASP A 78 0.07 3.20 -9.21
N VAL A 79 -0.27 2.88 -7.96
CA VAL A 79 0.33 3.53 -6.79
C VAL A 79 1.84 3.30 -6.72
N LYS A 80 2.29 2.07 -7.01
CA LYS A 80 3.71 1.71 -7.04
C LYS A 80 4.44 2.45 -8.17
N LEU A 81 3.83 2.55 -9.35
CA LEU A 81 4.39 3.20 -10.53
C LEU A 81 4.48 4.72 -10.39
N PHE A 82 3.44 5.35 -9.86
CA PHE A 82 3.34 6.81 -9.74
C PHE A 82 3.88 7.36 -8.40
N TYR A 83 4.51 6.52 -7.57
CA TYR A 83 5.15 6.99 -6.35
C TYR A 83 6.37 7.87 -6.66
N ILE A 84 6.33 9.11 -6.16
CA ILE A 84 7.45 10.06 -6.26
C ILE A 84 8.13 10.12 -4.90
N ALA A 85 9.37 9.61 -4.84
CA ALA A 85 10.17 9.68 -3.63
C ALA A 85 10.45 11.15 -3.25
N PRO A 86 10.44 11.50 -1.95
CA PRO A 86 10.83 12.83 -1.52
C PRO A 86 12.29 13.10 -1.95
N PRO A 87 12.63 14.36 -2.27
CA PRO A 87 13.99 14.70 -2.67
C PRO A 87 14.95 14.33 -1.53
N LYS A 88 15.93 13.47 -1.82
CA LYS A 88 16.99 13.17 -0.86
C LYS A 88 17.72 14.47 -0.55
N LYS A 89 17.84 14.83 0.73
CA LYS A 89 18.69 15.97 1.13
C LYS A 89 20.10 15.70 0.61
N TYR A 90 20.54 16.52 -0.35
CA TYR A 90 21.90 16.44 -0.86
C TYR A 90 22.87 16.69 0.31
N LYS A 91 23.62 15.65 0.69
CA LYS A 91 24.73 15.80 1.62
C LYS A 91 25.91 16.29 0.78
N LYS A 92 26.26 17.58 0.90
CA LYS A 92 27.45 18.13 0.24
C LYS A 92 28.65 17.24 0.66
N PRO A 93 29.36 16.61 -0.28
CA PRO A 93 30.53 15.83 0.06
C PRO A 93 31.53 16.77 0.74
N ASP A 94 32.11 16.31 1.83
CA ASP A 94 33.20 17.03 2.48
C ASP A 94 34.45 16.91 1.59
N LEU A 95 34.59 17.88 0.69
CA LEU A 95 35.71 17.94 -0.27
C LEU A 95 37.04 18.27 0.41
N LEU A 96 37.03 18.71 1.67
CA LEU A 96 38.23 19.10 2.41
C LEU A 96 38.78 17.95 3.26
N ASN A 97 37.92 17.06 3.76
CA ASN A 97 38.32 15.84 4.46
C ASN A 97 38.20 14.62 3.55
N GLY A 98 38.99 14.65 2.45
CA GLY A 98 39.02 13.63 1.39
C GLY A 98 38.63 12.23 1.87
N MET A 99 37.64 11.67 1.18
CA MET A 99 37.07 10.34 1.35
C MET A 99 38.14 9.32 1.81
N LYS A 100 38.16 8.98 3.10
CA LYS A 100 38.90 7.81 3.58
C LYS A 100 38.08 6.58 3.22
N TRP A 101 38.47 5.98 2.09
CA TRP A 101 38.27 4.58 1.71
C TRP A 101 38.51 3.65 2.90
#